data_AF-A0A7C5LS44-F1
#
_entry.id   AF-A0A7C5LS44-F1
#
_cell.length_a   1.000
_cell.length_b   1.000
_cell.length_c   1.000
_cell.angle_alpha   90.00
_cell.angle_beta   90.00
_cell.angle_gamma   90.00
#
_symmetry.space_group_name_H-M   'P 1'
#
loop_
_entity.id
_entity.type
_entity.pdbx_description
1 polymer ?
#
loop_
_entity_poly.entity_id
_entity_poly.type
_entity_poly.pdbx_seq_one_letter_code
_entity_poly.pdbx_strand_id
1 'polypeptide(L)' 'MNDASGQTLDHLARLVAFPSVSADSNLALIDYVQAFLQARGFEVHRIPDATGHKAGLFARIGPGDRPGVLLSGHT' A
#
# COMPACT_ATOMS: atom_id res chain seq x y z
N MET A 1 10.31 -16.24 18.28
CA MET A 1 11.19 -15.06 18.26
C MET A 1 10.76 -14.25 17.06
N ASN A 2 10.02 -13.16 17.26
CA ASN A 2 9.52 -12.33 16.17
C ASN A 2 10.43 -11.10 16.09
N ASP A 3 11.56 -11.23 15.41
CA ASP A 3 12.40 -10.06 15.14
C ASP A 3 11.78 -9.23 14.00
N ALA A 4 12.10 -7.94 13.94
CA ALA A 4 11.55 -7.03 12.93
C ALA A 4 11.90 -7.45 11.49
N SER A 5 12.96 -8.24 11.31
CA SER A 5 13.43 -8.74 10.03
C SER A 5 12.49 -9.81 9.47
N GLY A 6 12.00 -10.73 10.31
CA GLY A 6 11.03 -11.76 9.92
C GLY A 6 9.72 -11.18 9.41
N GLN A 7 9.14 -10.20 10.13
CA GLN A 7 7.91 -9.53 9.68
C GLN A 7 8.11 -8.76 8.37
N THR A 8 9.28 -8.13 8.20
CA THR A 8 9.61 -7.43 6.96
C THR A 8 9.65 -8.40 5.79
N LEU A 9 10.30 -9.55 5.95
CA LEU A 9 10.36 -10.59 4.91
C LEU A 9 8.98 -11.15 4.58
N ASP A 10 8.11 -11.37 5.58
CA ASP A 10 6.73 -11.83 5.35
C ASP A 10 5.91 -10.80 4.54
N HIS A 11 6.08 -9.52 4.81
CA HIS A 11 5.43 -8.46 4.04
C HIS A 11 5.97 -8.39 2.61
N LEU A 12 7.29 -8.42 2.44
CA LEU A 12 7.91 -8.43 1.13
C LEU A 12 7.46 -9.65 0.31
N ALA A 13 7.46 -10.85 0.90
CA ALA A 13 7.02 -12.08 0.24
C ALA A 13 5.58 -11.98 -0.27
N ARG A 14 4.67 -11.39 0.51
CA ARG A 14 3.28 -11.15 0.07
C ARG A 14 3.20 -10.11 -1.05
N LEU A 15 3.93 -9.01 -0.93
CA LEU A 15 3.90 -7.92 -1.91
C LEU A 15 4.44 -8.38 -3.28
N VAL A 16 5.52 -9.16 -3.31
CA VAL A 16 6.10 -9.67 -4.58
C VAL A 16 5.34 -10.85 -5.18
N ALA A 17 4.40 -11.45 -4.44
CA ALA A 17 3.56 -12.53 -4.94
C ALA A 17 2.40 -12.03 -5.83
N PHE A 18 2.08 -10.73 -5.80
CA PHE A 18 1.12 -10.16 -6.73
C PHE A 18 1.76 -10.00 -8.11
N PRO A 19 1.06 -10.37 -9.21
CA PRO A 19 1.56 -10.13 -10.55
C PRO A 19 1.69 -8.63 -10.78
N SER A 20 2.93 -8.15 -10.98
CA SER A 20 3.26 -6.73 -11.19
C SER A 20 3.58 -6.41 -12.65
N VAL A 21 3.11 -7.24 -13.59
CA VAL A 21 3.24 -6.94 -15.02
C VAL A 21 2.46 -5.66 -15.31
N SER A 22 3.14 -4.63 -15.82
CA SER A 22 2.55 -3.29 -16.00
C SER A 22 1.33 -3.27 -16.94
N ALA A 23 1.13 -4.27 -17.79
CA ALA A 23 -0.09 -4.39 -18.59
C ALA A 23 -1.31 -4.85 -17.79
N ASP A 24 -1.11 -5.52 -16.66
CA ASP A 24 -2.16 -6.14 -15.88
C ASP A 24 -2.71 -5.22 -14.79
N SER A 25 -3.89 -5.56 -14.29
CA SER A 25 -4.50 -4.84 -13.19
C SER A 25 -3.69 -4.99 -11.90
N ASN A 26 -3.46 -3.88 -11.18
CA ASN A 26 -2.82 -3.91 -9.85
C ASN A 26 -3.83 -3.90 -8.69
N LEU A 27 -5.14 -4.03 -8.96
CA LEU A 27 -6.18 -3.81 -7.96
C LEU A 27 -6.10 -4.80 -6.79
N ALA A 28 -5.71 -6.06 -7.02
CA ALA A 28 -5.53 -7.04 -5.96
C ALA A 28 -4.43 -6.63 -4.96
N LEU A 29 -3.32 -6.07 -5.46
CA LEU A 29 -2.26 -5.50 -4.62
C LEU A 29 -2.77 -4.28 -3.85
N ILE A 30 -3.53 -3.40 -4.51
CA ILE A 30 -4.13 -2.21 -3.90
C ILE A 30 -5.11 -2.58 -2.79
N ASP A 31 -5.95 -3.60 -3.00
CA ASP A 31 -6.89 -4.11 -2.00
C ASP A 31 -6.15 -4.60 -0.76
N TYR A 32 -5.08 -5.37 -0.96
CA TYR A 32 -4.25 -5.88 0.13
C TYR A 32 -3.59 -4.76 0.93
N VAL A 33 -2.91 -3.81 0.26
CA VAL A 33 -2.22 -2.71 0.93
C VAL A 33 -3.21 -1.78 1.64
N GLN A 34 -4.36 -1.49 1.03
CA GLN A 34 -5.40 -0.70 1.68
C GLN A 34 -5.89 -1.37 2.97
N ALA A 35 -6.24 -2.66 2.91
CA ALA A 35 -6.71 -3.38 4.10
C ALA A 35 -5.65 -3.41 5.21
N PHE A 36 -4.38 -3.60 4.83
CA PHE A 36 -3.26 -3.60 5.76
C PHE A 36 -3.09 -2.26 6.50
N LEU A 37 -3.22 -1.14 5.77
CA LEU A 37 -3.10 0.23 6.30
C LEU A 37 -4.32 0.63 7.13
N GLN A 38 -5.53 0.34 6.66
CA GLN A 38 -6.77 0.63 7.38
C GLN A 38 -6.83 -0.11 8.73
N ALA A 39 -6.38 -1.38 8.77
CA ALA A 39 -6.27 -2.14 10.02
C ALA A 39 -5.31 -1.51 11.05
N ARG A 40 -4.47 -0.54 10.63
CA ARG A 40 -3.52 0.20 11.48
C ARG A 40 -3.92 1.65 11.71
N GLY A 41 -5.14 2.04 11.35
CA GLY A 41 -5.68 3.37 11.63
C GLY A 41 -5.29 4.45 10.63
N PHE A 42 -4.82 4.08 9.44
CA PHE A 42 -4.63 5.04 8.36
C PHE A 42 -5.96 5.41 7.71
N GLU A 43 -6.14 6.70 7.42
CA GLU A 43 -7.06 7.17 6.40
C GLU A 43 -6.43 6.89 5.03
N VAL A 44 -7.12 6.15 4.17
CA VAL A 44 -6.58 5.69 2.88
C VAL A 44 -7.49 6.14 1.74
N HIS A 45 -6.89 6.81 0.76
CA HIS A 45 -7.54 7.24 -0.47
C HIS A 45 -6.96 6.47 -1.67
N ARG A 46 -7.85 5.89 -2.48
CA ARG A 46 -7.48 5.33 -3.79
C ARG A 46 -7.39 6.43 -4.82
N ILE A 47 -6.39 6.34 -5.67
CA ILE A 47 -6.19 7.22 -6.82
C ILE A 47 -6.28 6.33 -8.07
N PRO A 48 -7.48 6.13 -8.63
CA PRO A 48 -7.66 5.30 -9.82
C PRO A 48 -7.05 5.97 -11.06
N ASP A 49 -6.57 5.15 -12.00
CA ASP A 49 -6.23 5.62 -13.34
C ASP A 49 -7.48 5.78 -14.22
N ALA A 50 -7.30 6.27 -15.45
CA ALA A 50 -8.41 6.44 -16.39
C ALA A 50 -9.04 5.12 -16.85
N THR A 51 -8.31 4.00 -16.76
CA THR A 51 -8.82 2.68 -17.16
C THR A 51 -9.66 2.02 -16.07
N GLY A 52 -9.49 2.45 -14.82
CA GLY A 52 -10.07 1.81 -13.64
C GLY A 52 -9.42 0.46 -13.30
N HIS A 53 -8.44 0.00 -14.08
CA HIS A 53 -7.75 -1.26 -13.85
C HIS A 53 -6.50 -1.08 -12.99
N LYS A 54 -6.08 0.16 -12.75
CA LYS A 54 -4.97 0.49 -11.87
C LYS A 54 -5.36 1.54 -10.87
N ALA A 55 -4.71 1.50 -9.72
CA ALA A 55 -4.79 2.57 -8.74
C ALA A 55 -3.46 2.76 -8.01
N GLY A 56 -3.24 3.96 -7.50
CA GLY A 56 -2.31 4.24 -6.41
C GLY A 56 -3.05 4.39 -5.09
N LEU A 57 -2.29 4.48 -3.99
CA LEU A 57 -2.82 4.79 -2.66
C LEU A 57 -2.12 6.02 -2.08
N PHE A 58 -2.92 6.91 -1.50
CA PHE A 58 -2.45 7.93 -0.57
C PHE A 58 -2.98 7.59 0.81
N ALA A 59 -2.10 7.38 1.78
CA ALA A 59 -2.47 6.98 3.13
C ALA A 59 -1.86 7.92 4.16
N ARG A 60 -2.67 8.35 5.12
CA ARG A 60 -2.26 9.29 6.17
C ARG A 60 -2.64 8.74 7.54
N ILE A 61 -1.74 8.94 8.51
CA ILE A 61 -1.99 8.72 9.93
C ILE A 61 -1.51 9.95 10.70
N GLY A 62 -2.26 10.34 11.73
CA GLY A 62 -1.94 11.49 12.59
C GLY A 62 -2.62 12.81 12.20
N PRO A 63 -2.30 13.90 12.92
CA PRO A 63 -2.99 15.19 12.82
C PRO A 63 -2.89 15.83 11.44
N GLY A 64 -3.92 16.59 11.03
CA GLY A 64 -4.00 17.23 9.70
C GLY A 64 -3.67 18.71 9.70
N ASP A 65 -3.35 19.24 10.86
CA ASP A 65 -3.11 20.64 11.15
C ASP A 65 -1.62 21.00 11.18
N ARG A 66 -0.74 20.04 10.87
CA ARG A 66 0.71 20.19 11.00
C ARG A 66 1.48 19.44 9.91
N PRO A 67 2.73 19.87 9.60
CA PRO A 67 3.61 19.14 8.70
C PRO A 67 3.92 17.72 9.18
N GLY A 68 4.26 16.83 8.23
CA GLY A 68 4.62 15.44 8.50
C GLY A 68 5.71 14.93 7.55
N VAL A 69 5.94 13.62 7.58
CA VAL A 69 6.86 12.93 6.66
C VAL A 69 6.04 12.19 5.61
N LEU A 70 6.39 12.36 4.33
CA LEU A 70 5.82 11.59 3.24
C LEU A 70 6.84 10.55 2.79
N LEU A 71 6.44 9.28 2.83
CA LEU A 71 7.17 8.17 2.23
C LEU A 71 6.46 7.78 0.95
N SER A 72 7.20 7.62 -0.15
CA SER A 72 6.65 7.17 -1.43
C SER A 72 7.37 5.92 -1.93
N GLY A 73 6.66 5.14 -2.74
CA GLY A 73 7.16 3.97 -3.43
C GLY A 73 6.28 3.67 -4.64
N HIS A 74 6.79 2.89 -5.58
CA HIS A 74 6.07 2.44 -6.75
C HIS A 74 6.11 0.91 -6.84
N THR A 75 5.09 0.36 -7.48
CA THR A 75 4.90 -1.09 -7.68
C THR A 75 5.11 -1.44 -9.13
#